data_AF-A0A0P7B8S4-F1
#
_entry.id   AF-A0A0P7B8S4-F1
#
_cell.length_a   1.000
_cell.length_b   1.000
_cell.length_c   1.000
_cell.angle_alpha   90.00
_cell.angle_beta   90.00
_cell.angle_gamma   90.00
#
_symmetry.space_group_name_H-M   'P 1'
#
loop_
_entity.id
_entity.type
_entity.pdbx_description
1 polymer ?
#
loop_
_entity_poly.entity_id
_entity_poly.type
_entity_poly.pdbx_seq_one_letter_code
_entity_poly.pdbx_strand_id
1 'polypeptide(L)'
;MHWFKTEVLAAVAVSAVTSSCASLPVPRDALQGTCPGSISDLTKLVKKLSNATKIYFPGSDEFTTATTRWSVLDAPKVNFVVVPGTENDVVETVKYANEQALPFLAFNTAHGAITTLGKMDHGVEIYMDQLSSVKLAEDGQTVTIGGGTKSKLVTDTLWAAGKQTGKASIPKNTELNYTDLQQ
;
A
#
# COMPACT_ATOMS: atom_id res chain seq x y z
N MET A 1 -44.68 27.11 -32.27
CA MET A 1 -44.43 28.39 -32.98
C MET A 1 -44.07 29.37 -31.87
N HIS A 2 -42.82 29.79 -31.67
CA HIS A 2 -41.95 30.48 -32.60
C HIS A 2 -40.49 30.00 -32.44
N TRP A 3 -39.83 29.84 -33.58
CA TRP A 3 -38.38 29.64 -33.71
C TRP A 3 -37.64 30.95 -33.46
N PHE A 4 -36.56 30.91 -32.68
CA PHE A 4 -35.52 31.92 -32.75
C PHE A 4 -34.24 31.28 -33.28
N LYS A 5 -33.86 31.75 -34.48
CA LYS A 5 -32.56 31.55 -35.10
C LYS A 5 -31.59 32.56 -34.48
N THR A 6 -30.42 32.12 -34.08
CA THR A 6 -29.28 33.01 -33.87
C THR A 6 -28.08 32.45 -34.63
N GLU A 7 -27.70 33.20 -35.64
CA GLU A 7 -26.51 32.96 -36.46
C GLU A 7 -25.24 33.35 -35.71
N VAL A 8 -24.17 32.66 -36.08
CA VAL A 8 -22.84 32.65 -35.48
C VAL A 8 -22.08 33.93 -35.87
N LEU A 9 -21.54 34.63 -34.88
CA LEU A 9 -20.43 35.56 -35.07
C LEU A 9 -19.17 34.94 -34.47
N ALA A 10 -18.34 34.35 -35.34
CA ALA A 10 -17.03 33.86 -34.97
C ALA A 10 -16.07 35.06 -34.81
N ALA A 11 -15.77 35.43 -33.56
CA ALA A 11 -14.66 36.32 -33.25
C ALA A 11 -13.38 35.48 -33.09
N VAL A 12 -12.51 35.49 -34.10
CA VAL A 12 -11.16 34.92 -33.99
C VAL A 12 -10.30 35.91 -33.22
N ALA A 13 -10.16 35.69 -31.92
CA ALA A 13 -9.14 36.37 -31.11
C ALA A 13 -7.82 35.60 -31.27
N VAL A 14 -6.90 36.13 -32.07
CA VAL A 14 -5.51 35.68 -32.11
C VAL A 14 -4.83 36.20 -30.84
N SER A 15 -4.77 35.38 -29.79
CA SER A 15 -3.85 35.62 -28.68
C SER A 15 -2.49 35.03 -29.03
N ALA A 16 -1.56 35.90 -29.41
CA ALA A 16 -0.15 35.58 -29.43
C ALA A 16 0.32 35.44 -27.97
N VAL A 17 0.39 34.20 -27.46
CA VAL A 17 1.06 33.94 -26.20
C VAL A 17 2.55 33.84 -26.50
N THR A 18 3.26 34.95 -26.29
CA THR A 18 4.72 34.94 -26.21
C THR A 18 5.11 33.94 -25.13
N SER A 19 5.84 32.88 -25.50
CA SER A 19 6.45 31.96 -24.56
C SER A 19 7.55 32.69 -23.79
N SER A 20 7.15 33.40 -22.75
CA SER A 20 8.05 33.81 -21.69
C SER A 20 8.13 32.63 -20.75
N CYS A 21 9.28 31.94 -20.72
CA CYS A 21 9.65 31.08 -19.61
C CYS A 21 9.73 31.94 -18.34
N ALA A 22 8.58 32.20 -17.73
CA ALA A 22 8.52 32.70 -16.38
C ALA A 22 8.88 31.53 -15.47
N SER A 23 10.16 31.45 -15.10
CA SER A 23 10.61 30.71 -13.94
C SER A 23 9.84 31.25 -12.74
N LEU A 24 8.69 30.66 -12.42
CA LEU A 24 7.98 30.97 -11.20
C LEU A 24 8.95 30.64 -10.05
N PRO A 25 9.28 31.59 -9.16
CA PRO A 25 9.98 31.27 -7.94
C PRO A 25 8.95 30.55 -7.07
N VAL A 26 8.85 29.23 -7.23
CA VAL A 26 8.25 28.39 -6.20
C VAL A 26 9.12 28.62 -4.98
N PRO A 27 8.60 29.19 -3.88
CA PRO A 27 9.39 29.33 -2.67
C PRO A 27 9.85 27.93 -2.28
N ARG A 28 11.17 27.74 -2.26
CA ARG A 28 11.84 26.50 -1.84
C ARG A 28 11.57 26.14 -0.37
N ASP A 29 10.76 26.94 0.33
CA ASP A 29 10.43 26.80 1.76
C ASP A 29 9.19 25.96 2.07
N ALA A 30 8.47 25.44 1.08
CA ALA A 30 7.37 24.48 1.34
C ALA A 30 7.85 23.02 1.56
N LEU A 31 9.17 22.78 1.56
CA LEU A 31 9.79 21.48 1.84
C LEU A 31 10.51 21.43 3.20
N GLN A 32 10.28 22.40 4.08
CA GLN A 32 10.75 22.34 5.47
C GLN A 32 9.81 21.52 6.37
N GLY A 33 9.37 20.36 5.87
CA GLY A 33 9.12 19.21 6.73
C GLY A 33 10.40 18.40 6.70
N THR A 34 11.20 18.47 7.77
CA THR A 34 12.46 17.73 7.91
C THR A 34 12.24 16.23 7.74
N CYS A 35 12.32 15.73 6.50
CA CYS A 35 12.52 14.31 6.24
C CYS A 35 13.95 13.97 6.70
N PRO A 36 14.15 13.06 7.67
CA PRO A 36 15.48 12.62 8.09
C PRO A 36 16.07 11.62 7.09
N GLY A 37 16.22 12.07 5.84
CA GLY A 37 16.81 11.31 4.75
C GLY A 37 17.08 12.23 3.57
N SER A 38 18.35 12.48 3.28
CA SER A 38 18.73 13.26 2.09
C SER A 38 18.24 12.54 0.84
N ILE A 39 17.75 13.30 -0.16
CA ILE A 39 17.35 12.77 -1.49
C ILE A 39 18.45 11.89 -2.11
N SER A 40 19.72 12.20 -1.79
CA SER A 40 20.88 11.40 -2.21
C SER A 40 20.86 9.97 -1.66
N ASP A 41 20.37 9.77 -0.44
CA ASP A 41 20.38 8.47 0.24
C ASP A 41 19.22 7.60 -0.20
N LEU A 42 18.05 8.18 -0.47
CA LEU A 42 16.94 7.42 -1.06
C LEU A 42 17.26 6.94 -2.48
N THR A 43 18.01 7.74 -3.25
CA THR A 43 18.50 7.33 -4.58
C THR A 43 19.43 6.11 -4.49
N LYS A 44 20.21 5.96 -3.41
CA LYS A 44 21.04 4.77 -3.19
C LYS A 44 20.19 3.54 -2.91
N LEU A 45 19.11 3.67 -2.12
CA LEU A 45 18.16 2.58 -1.88
C LEU A 45 17.53 2.13 -3.20
N VAL A 46 16.96 3.06 -3.98
CA VAL A 46 16.27 2.76 -5.25
C VAL A 46 17.16 1.94 -6.21
N LYS A 47 18.47 2.21 -6.25
CA LYS A 47 19.42 1.45 -7.10
C LYS A 47 19.61 -0.01 -6.67
N LYS A 48 19.29 -0.37 -5.44
CA LYS A 48 19.41 -1.74 -4.91
C LYS A 48 18.09 -2.51 -4.97
N LEU A 49 16.98 -1.81 -5.17
CA LEU A 49 15.64 -2.39 -5.24
C LEU A 49 15.38 -2.98 -6.63
N SER A 50 14.52 -3.99 -6.67
CA SER A 50 14.04 -4.59 -7.90
C SER A 50 13.17 -3.61 -8.71
N ASN A 51 13.13 -3.81 -10.03
CA ASN A 51 12.26 -3.02 -10.92
C ASN A 51 10.76 -3.19 -10.62
N ALA A 52 10.38 -4.19 -9.83
CA ALA A 52 8.99 -4.42 -9.43
C ALA A 52 8.60 -3.63 -8.16
N THR A 53 9.58 -2.99 -7.50
CA THR A 53 9.34 -2.19 -6.30
C THR A 53 8.66 -0.87 -6.63
N LYS A 54 7.71 -0.45 -5.78
CA LYS A 54 7.07 0.86 -5.86
C LYS A 54 7.39 1.66 -4.62
N ILE A 55 7.53 2.97 -4.77
CA ILE A 55 7.73 3.90 -3.66
C ILE A 55 6.68 5.00 -3.78
N TYR A 56 5.94 5.24 -2.70
CA TYR A 56 4.93 6.29 -2.63
C TYR A 56 5.32 7.32 -1.59
N PHE A 57 5.02 8.59 -1.89
CA PHE A 57 5.34 9.73 -1.03
C PHE A 57 4.05 10.46 -0.61
N PRO A 58 4.06 11.14 0.54
CA PRO A 58 2.94 11.97 0.98
C PRO A 58 2.45 12.90 -0.12
N GLY A 59 1.12 12.95 -0.31
CA GLY A 59 0.46 13.75 -1.33
C GLY A 59 0.05 13.01 -2.60
N SER A 60 0.37 11.72 -2.74
CA SER A 60 -0.14 10.87 -3.82
C SER A 60 -1.32 9.99 -3.36
N ASP A 61 -2.23 9.66 -4.29
CA ASP A 61 -3.37 8.77 -4.01
C ASP A 61 -2.92 7.37 -3.59
N GLU A 62 -1.81 6.88 -4.16
CA GLU A 62 -1.22 5.59 -3.82
C GLU A 62 -0.68 5.58 -2.39
N PHE A 63 -0.07 6.68 -1.94
CA PHE A 63 0.38 6.82 -0.56
C PHE A 63 -0.80 6.82 0.40
N THR A 64 -1.83 7.63 0.10
CA THR A 64 -3.06 7.67 0.91
C THR A 64 -3.70 6.28 0.98
N THR A 65 -3.80 5.58 -0.14
CA THR A 65 -4.36 4.22 -0.20
C THR A 65 -3.53 3.22 0.60
N ALA A 66 -2.20 3.22 0.43
CA ALA A 66 -1.32 2.26 1.08
C ALA A 66 -1.29 2.42 2.62
N THR A 67 -1.29 3.67 3.08
CA THR A 67 -1.28 4.01 4.51
C THR A 67 -2.66 4.02 5.18
N THR A 68 -3.75 3.82 4.42
CA THR A 68 -5.11 3.82 4.97
C THR A 68 -5.29 2.63 5.92
N ARG A 69 -5.77 2.93 7.14
CA ARG A 69 -6.01 1.94 8.18
C ARG A 69 -7.47 1.71 8.46
N TRP A 70 -7.82 0.48 8.82
CA TRP A 70 -9.16 0.15 9.30
C TRP A 70 -9.50 0.89 10.60
N SER A 71 -8.48 1.05 11.47
CA SER A 71 -8.59 1.85 12.69
C SER A 71 -7.67 3.07 12.61
N VAL A 72 -8.18 4.22 13.02
CA VAL A 72 -7.40 5.46 13.16
C VAL A 72 -6.77 5.62 14.54
N LEU A 73 -6.98 4.65 15.44
CA LEU A 73 -6.35 4.65 16.77
C LEU A 73 -4.83 4.64 16.61
N ASP A 74 -4.18 5.68 17.17
CA ASP A 74 -2.73 5.90 17.17
C ASP A 74 -2.09 5.53 15.83
N ALA A 75 -2.52 6.19 14.76
CA ALA A 75 -1.97 5.96 13.44
C ALA A 75 -0.48 6.36 13.39
N PRO A 76 0.39 5.52 12.80
CA PRO A 76 1.79 5.86 12.61
C PRO A 76 1.96 7.04 11.65
N LYS A 77 3.05 7.78 11.78
CA LYS A 77 3.45 8.81 10.82
C LYS A 77 4.48 8.25 9.85
N VAL A 78 4.08 8.14 8.59
CA VAL A 78 4.87 7.53 7.51
C VAL A 78 5.52 8.62 6.67
N ASN A 79 6.83 8.52 6.43
CA ASN A 79 7.56 9.43 5.53
C ASN A 79 7.41 9.03 4.07
N PHE A 80 7.47 7.73 3.79
CA PHE A 80 7.26 7.14 2.48
C PHE A 80 6.90 5.65 2.66
N VAL A 81 6.23 5.10 1.66
CA VAL A 81 5.87 3.68 1.59
C VAL A 81 6.78 3.00 0.58
N VAL A 82 7.28 1.81 0.93
CA VAL A 82 7.90 0.88 -0.02
C VAL A 82 6.99 -0.32 -0.21
N VAL A 83 6.62 -0.60 -1.45
CA VAL A 83 5.89 -1.82 -1.84
C VAL A 83 6.91 -2.77 -2.49
N PRO A 84 7.47 -3.74 -1.75
CA PRO A 84 8.54 -4.61 -2.23
C PRO A 84 8.03 -5.57 -3.31
N GLY A 85 8.79 -5.72 -4.39
CA GLY A 85 8.50 -6.70 -5.45
C GLY A 85 9.09 -8.08 -5.15
N THR A 86 10.10 -8.15 -4.28
CA THR A 86 10.83 -9.37 -3.89
C THR A 86 11.18 -9.36 -2.40
N GLU A 87 11.58 -10.50 -1.86
CA GLU A 87 12.07 -10.60 -0.49
C GLU A 87 13.32 -9.73 -0.26
N ASN A 88 14.18 -9.59 -1.28
CA ASN A 88 15.38 -8.77 -1.17
C ASN A 88 15.07 -7.28 -1.04
N ASP A 89 13.95 -6.81 -1.61
CA ASP A 89 13.53 -5.41 -1.48
C ASP A 89 13.19 -5.06 -0.02
N VAL A 90 12.61 -6.02 0.73
CA VAL A 90 12.39 -5.88 2.17
C VAL A 90 13.73 -5.77 2.90
N VAL A 91 14.68 -6.64 2.57
CA VAL A 91 16.01 -6.66 3.19
C VAL A 91 16.73 -5.33 3.00
N GLU A 92 16.79 -4.81 1.76
CA GLU A 92 17.46 -3.55 1.48
C GLU A 92 16.73 -2.35 2.08
N THR A 93 15.40 -2.39 2.15
CA THR A 93 14.61 -1.35 2.82
C THR A 93 14.88 -1.31 4.33
N VAL A 94 14.95 -2.47 5.00
CA VAL A 94 15.27 -2.55 6.44
C VAL A 94 16.71 -2.10 6.71
N LYS A 95 17.67 -2.50 5.87
CA LYS A 95 19.05 -2.02 5.98
C LYS A 95 19.12 -0.50 5.86
N TYR A 96 18.45 0.06 4.85
CA TYR A 96 18.37 1.51 4.68
C TYR A 96 17.74 2.20 5.90
N ALA A 97 16.60 1.70 6.39
CA ALA A 97 15.94 2.27 7.56
C ALA A 97 16.87 2.27 8.78
N ASN A 98 17.59 1.17 9.02
CA ASN A 98 18.59 1.08 10.10
C ASN A 98 19.76 2.06 9.90
N GLU A 99 20.32 2.15 8.69
CA GLU A 99 21.41 3.07 8.34
C GLU A 99 21.02 4.54 8.55
N GLN A 100 19.75 4.87 8.29
CA GLN A 100 19.20 6.22 8.47
C GLN A 100 18.57 6.45 9.85
N ALA A 101 18.61 5.46 10.75
CA ALA A 101 17.93 5.47 12.04
C ALA A 101 16.41 5.80 11.94
N LEU A 102 15.77 5.38 10.85
CA LEU A 102 14.33 5.51 10.64
C LEU A 102 13.61 4.31 11.27
N PRO A 103 12.56 4.53 12.08
CA PRO A 103 11.67 3.44 12.47
C PRO A 103 10.96 2.90 11.23
N PHE A 104 10.59 1.62 11.25
CA PHE A 104 9.86 1.00 10.15
C PHE A 104 8.77 0.05 10.65
N LEU A 105 7.73 -0.11 9.83
CA LEU A 105 6.64 -1.06 10.07
C LEU A 105 6.43 -1.92 8.84
N ALA A 106 6.40 -3.24 9.03
CA ALA A 106 5.83 -4.14 8.03
C ALA A 106 4.31 -4.03 8.09
N PHE A 107 3.67 -3.81 6.94
CA PHE A 107 2.26 -3.50 6.86
C PHE A 107 1.54 -4.45 5.90
N ASN A 108 0.41 -5.01 6.35
CA ASN A 108 -0.49 -5.82 5.54
C ASN A 108 -1.93 -5.74 6.10
N THR A 109 -2.94 -5.63 5.23
CA THR A 109 -4.40 -5.58 5.52
C THR A 109 -4.92 -4.55 6.52
N ALA A 110 -4.04 -3.82 7.22
CA ALA A 110 -4.36 -2.65 8.01
C ALA A 110 -5.33 -2.84 9.20
N HIS A 111 -5.59 -4.09 9.63
CA HIS A 111 -6.56 -4.41 10.69
C HIS A 111 -6.01 -4.34 12.12
N GLY A 112 -4.69 -4.25 12.33
CA GLY A 112 -4.13 -4.14 13.67
C GLY A 112 -4.61 -2.86 14.35
N ALA A 113 -5.15 -2.92 15.56
CA ALA A 113 -5.66 -1.77 16.33
C ALA A 113 -4.97 -1.69 17.70
N ILE A 114 -3.66 -1.40 17.70
CA ILE A 114 -2.83 -1.32 18.90
C ILE A 114 -2.10 0.02 18.96
N THR A 115 -1.98 0.59 20.15
CA THR A 115 -1.37 1.92 20.37
C THR A 115 0.12 1.97 20.09
N THR A 116 0.79 0.81 20.07
CA THR A 116 2.22 0.72 19.74
C THR A 116 2.53 1.06 18.29
N LEU A 117 1.55 1.02 17.37
CA LEU A 117 1.75 1.44 15.98
C LEU A 117 2.06 2.93 15.89
N GLY A 118 1.35 3.77 16.65
CA GLY A 118 1.56 5.21 16.68
C GLY A 118 2.90 5.64 17.30
N LYS A 119 3.68 4.71 17.87
CA LYS A 119 5.07 4.98 18.29
C LYS A 119 6.02 5.17 17.11
N MET A 120 5.64 4.74 15.90
CA MET A 120 6.38 5.11 14.70
C MET A 120 6.05 6.57 14.34
N ASP A 121 6.97 7.46 14.70
CA ASP A 121 6.97 8.87 14.29
C ASP A 121 7.97 9.04 13.14
N HIS A 122 7.48 9.42 11.97
CA HIS A 122 8.27 9.71 10.77
C HIS A 122 9.18 8.54 10.31
N GLY A 123 8.55 7.41 9.97
CA GLY A 123 9.24 6.17 9.58
C GLY A 123 8.94 5.65 8.17
N VAL A 124 9.39 4.42 7.89
CA VAL A 124 9.16 3.72 6.61
C VAL A 124 8.06 2.68 6.78
N GLU A 125 7.03 2.75 5.95
CA GLU A 125 6.05 1.66 5.83
C GLU A 125 6.50 0.69 4.74
N ILE A 126 6.60 -0.59 5.07
CA ILE A 126 6.92 -1.67 4.14
C ILE A 126 5.61 -2.41 3.83
N TYR A 127 4.95 -2.02 2.74
CA TYR A 127 3.63 -2.52 2.39
C TYR A 127 3.71 -3.82 1.59
N MET A 128 3.45 -4.95 2.25
CA MET A 128 3.79 -6.29 1.75
C MET A 128 2.87 -6.84 0.65
N ASP A 129 1.87 -6.10 0.15
CA ASP A 129 0.77 -6.60 -0.69
C ASP A 129 1.25 -7.34 -1.96
N GLN A 130 2.34 -6.90 -2.59
CA GLN A 130 2.93 -7.58 -3.76
C GLN A 130 3.52 -8.97 -3.44
N LEU A 131 3.91 -9.22 -2.18
CA LEU A 131 4.43 -10.49 -1.69
C LEU A 131 3.29 -11.41 -1.20
N SER A 132 2.24 -11.51 -2.01
CA SER A 132 1.04 -12.33 -1.76
C SER A 132 1.10 -13.62 -2.58
N SER A 133 1.04 -14.78 -1.92
CA SER A 133 0.95 -16.07 -2.60
C SER A 133 0.40 -17.16 -1.68
N VAL A 134 -0.22 -18.17 -2.27
CA VAL A 134 -0.65 -19.40 -1.59
C VAL A 134 -0.21 -20.57 -2.46
N LYS A 135 0.74 -21.37 -1.98
CA LYS A 135 1.30 -22.52 -2.71
C LYS A 135 1.14 -23.78 -1.87
N LEU A 136 0.25 -24.67 -2.28
CA LEU A 136 0.18 -26.02 -1.68
C LEU A 136 1.40 -26.82 -2.12
N ALA A 137 1.98 -27.58 -1.20
CA ALA A 137 2.97 -28.59 -1.53
C ALA A 137 2.32 -29.72 -2.35
N GLU A 138 3.14 -30.45 -3.12
CA GLU A 138 2.67 -31.55 -3.99
C GLU A 138 1.96 -32.66 -3.22
N ASP A 139 2.36 -32.90 -1.97
CA ASP A 139 1.72 -33.86 -1.07
C ASP A 139 0.35 -33.38 -0.54
N GLY A 140 0.02 -32.09 -0.73
CA GLY A 140 -1.19 -31.44 -0.23
C GLY A 140 -1.24 -31.28 1.30
N GLN A 141 -0.15 -31.52 2.02
CA GLN A 141 -0.11 -31.54 3.48
C GLN A 141 0.38 -30.22 4.09
N THR A 142 1.09 -29.42 3.30
CA THR A 142 1.59 -28.11 3.73
C THR A 142 1.24 -27.03 2.71
N VAL A 143 1.23 -25.78 3.18
CA VAL A 143 1.01 -24.60 2.35
C VAL A 143 2.03 -23.53 2.70
N THR A 144 2.65 -22.95 1.68
CA THR A 144 3.51 -21.77 1.81
C THR A 144 2.69 -20.53 1.49
N ILE A 145 2.64 -19.58 2.42
CA ILE A 145 1.85 -18.34 2.32
C ILE A 145 2.80 -17.14 2.34
N GLY A 146 2.67 -16.26 1.34
CA GLY A 146 3.44 -15.01 1.30
C GLY A 146 2.98 -14.03 2.37
N GLY A 147 3.89 -13.22 2.93
CA GLY A 147 3.59 -12.30 4.04
C GLY A 147 2.54 -11.22 3.74
N GLY A 148 2.35 -10.87 2.46
CA GLY A 148 1.31 -9.94 2.00
C GLY A 148 -0.09 -10.55 1.86
N THR A 149 -0.22 -11.87 2.00
CA THR A 149 -1.43 -12.58 1.59
C THR A 149 -2.62 -12.23 2.49
N LYS A 150 -3.73 -11.83 1.88
CA LYS A 150 -5.00 -11.57 2.56
C LYS A 150 -5.68 -12.88 2.95
N SER A 151 -6.30 -12.93 4.12
CA SER A 151 -6.98 -14.14 4.63
C SER A 151 -7.99 -14.73 3.65
N LYS A 152 -8.72 -13.89 2.91
CA LYS A 152 -9.66 -14.34 1.88
C LYS A 152 -8.98 -15.22 0.81
N LEU A 153 -7.83 -14.80 0.29
CA LEU A 153 -7.11 -15.58 -0.73
C LEU A 153 -6.64 -16.93 -0.17
N VAL A 154 -6.20 -16.96 1.09
CA VAL A 154 -5.84 -18.20 1.79
C VAL A 154 -7.05 -19.14 1.90
N THR A 155 -8.17 -18.63 2.43
CA THR A 155 -9.40 -19.40 2.62
C THR A 155 -9.94 -19.93 1.30
N ASP A 156 -10.06 -19.09 0.27
CA ASP A 156 -10.59 -19.50 -1.03
C ASP A 156 -9.73 -20.58 -1.69
N THR A 157 -8.41 -20.39 -1.68
CA THR A 157 -7.47 -21.34 -2.31
C THR A 157 -7.48 -22.70 -1.62
N LEU A 158 -7.47 -22.71 -0.28
CA LEU A 158 -7.49 -23.95 0.47
C LEU A 158 -8.84 -24.65 0.36
N TRP A 159 -9.95 -23.90 0.40
CA TRP A 159 -11.29 -24.45 0.25
C TRP A 159 -11.47 -25.15 -1.09
N ALA A 160 -11.00 -24.54 -2.18
CA ALA A 160 -11.01 -25.15 -3.51
C ALA A 160 -10.22 -26.47 -3.59
N ALA A 161 -9.23 -26.66 -2.71
CA ALA A 161 -8.45 -27.88 -2.57
C ALA A 161 -8.98 -28.86 -1.50
N GLY A 162 -10.14 -28.58 -0.88
CA GLY A 162 -10.68 -29.38 0.22
C GLY A 162 -9.87 -29.28 1.52
N LYS A 163 -9.20 -28.15 1.75
CA LYS A 163 -8.29 -27.88 2.88
C LYS A 163 -8.76 -26.62 3.63
N GLN A 164 -8.24 -26.42 4.85
CA GLN A 164 -8.41 -25.19 5.63
C GLN A 164 -7.18 -24.95 6.53
N THR A 165 -6.94 -23.70 6.94
CA THR A 165 -5.93 -23.38 7.98
C THR A 165 -6.52 -23.63 9.36
N GLY A 166 -5.83 -24.42 10.19
CA GLY A 166 -6.27 -24.79 11.54
C GLY A 166 -7.23 -25.99 11.56
N LYS A 167 -7.35 -26.64 12.72
CA LYS A 167 -8.48 -27.54 12.97
C LYS A 167 -9.65 -26.68 13.43
N ALA A 168 -10.78 -26.74 12.71
CA ALA A 168 -12.04 -26.49 13.38
C ALA A 168 -12.19 -27.55 14.47
N SER A 169 -12.18 -27.13 15.74
CA SER A 169 -12.56 -27.99 16.85
C SER A 169 -14.05 -28.27 16.74
N ILE A 170 -14.43 -29.21 15.89
CA ILE A 170 -15.80 -29.74 15.88
C ILE A 170 -15.89 -30.65 17.10
N PRO A 171 -16.73 -30.35 18.11
CA PRO A 171 -16.99 -31.29 19.19
C PRO A 171 -17.48 -32.59 18.54
N LYS A 172 -16.89 -33.73 18.91
CA LYS A 172 -17.17 -35.03 18.27
C LYS A 172 -18.63 -35.51 18.38
N ASN A 173 -19.52 -34.77 19.04
CA ASN A 173 -20.91 -35.14 19.32
C ASN A 173 -21.96 -34.17 18.78
N THR A 174 -21.61 -33.24 17.88
CA THR A 174 -22.63 -32.40 17.24
C THR A 174 -22.96 -32.97 15.86
N GLU A 175 -24.05 -33.75 15.78
CA GLU A 175 -24.78 -33.91 14.52
C GLU A 175 -25.31 -32.53 14.15
N LEU A 176 -24.57 -31.79 13.31
CA LEU A 176 -25.06 -30.54 12.75
C LEU A 176 -26.03 -30.89 11.63
N ASN A 177 -27.32 -30.90 11.97
CA ASN A 177 -28.38 -30.93 10.97
C ASN A 177 -28.38 -29.62 10.19
N TYR A 178 -28.50 -29.74 8.87
CA TYR A 178 -28.44 -28.64 7.90
C TYR A 178 -29.48 -27.52 8.15
N THR A 179 -30.48 -27.75 9.02
CA THR A 179 -31.55 -26.82 9.37
C THR A 179 -31.17 -25.75 10.41
N ASP A 180 -30.06 -25.90 11.14
CA ASP A 180 -29.73 -24.97 12.24
C ASP A 180 -28.98 -23.69 11.80
N LEU A 181 -28.75 -23.51 10.49
CA LEU A 181 -28.01 -22.36 9.93
C LEU A 181 -28.90 -21.31 9.24
N GLN A 182 -30.19 -21.25 9.56
CA GLN A 182 -31.15 -20.29 8.99
C GLN A 182 -31.93 -19.49 10.06
N GLN A 183 -31.30 -19.14 11.18
CA GLN A 183 -31.79 -18.09 12.09
C GLN A 183 -30.75 -16.99 12.28
#